data_AF-A0A2M6Z4J4-F1
#
_entry.id   AF-A0A2M6Z4J4-F1
#
_cell.length_a   1.000
_cell.length_b   1.000
_cell.length_c   1.000
_cell.angle_alpha   90.00
_cell.angle_beta   90.00
_cell.angle_gamma   90.00
#
_symmetry.space_group_name_H-M   'P 1'
#
loop_
_entity.id
_entity.type
_entity.pdbx_description
1 polymer ?
#
loop_
_entity_poly.entity_id
_entity_poly.type
_entity_poly.pdbx_seq_one_letter_code
_entity_poly.pdbx_strand_id
1 'polypeptide(L)' 'MIQQGILNADFINTVSPTYAQEILTKPYFSRGLKETLLKRRNNFVGILNGLDTKTFNPETDPYIKKNYSFR' A
#
# COMPACT_ATOMS: atom_id res chain seq x y z
N MET A 1 -12.53 15.76 0.33
CA MET A 1 -11.13 15.78 0.84
C MET A 1 -10.20 14.85 0.05
N ILE A 2 -10.38 13.52 0.06
CA ILE A 2 -9.46 12.59 -0.64
C ILE A 2 -9.34 12.87 -2.15
N GLN A 3 -10.46 13.07 -2.84
CA GLN A 3 -10.44 13.35 -4.27
C GLN A 3 -9.63 14.61 -4.61
N GLN A 4 -9.74 15.65 -3.79
CA GLN A 4 -8.94 16.87 -3.96
C GLN A 4 -7.45 16.60 -3.75
N GLY A 5 -7.09 15.74 -2.79
CA GLY A 5 -5.70 15.29 -2.61
C GLY A 5 -5.15 14.59 -3.85
N ILE A 6 -5.92 13.67 -4.45
CA ILE A 6 -5.52 12.98 -5.69
C ILE A 6 -5.29 13.97 -6.84
N LEU A 7 -6.14 15.00 -6.96
CA LEU A 7 -6.06 15.97 -8.05
C LEU A 7 -4.85 16.91 -7.95
N ASN A 8 -4.38 17.23 -6.74
CA ASN A 8 -3.36 18.28 -6.53
C ASN A 8 -1.99 17.76 -6.06
N ALA A 9 -1.88 16.50 -5.63
CA ALA A 9 -0.59 15.93 -5.24
C ALA A 9 0.31 15.73 -6.47
N ASP A 10 1.62 16.01 -6.35
CA ASP A 10 2.60 15.77 -7.42
C ASP A 10 2.66 14.29 -7.83
N PHE A 11 2.57 13.41 -6.82
CA PHE A 11 2.58 11.97 -6.94
C PHE A 11 1.63 11.32 -5.93
N ILE A 12 1.06 10.17 -6.30
CA ILE A 12 0.12 9.42 -5.47
C ILE A 12 0.68 8.00 -5.30
N ASN A 13 0.68 7.47 -4.09
CA ASN A 13 1.05 6.08 -3.85
C ASN A 13 -0.01 5.29 -3.08
N THR A 14 0.10 3.97 -3.18
CA THR A 14 -0.61 3.04 -2.28
C THR A 14 0.37 2.05 -1.65
N VAL A 15 -0.14 1.22 -0.74
CA VAL A 15 0.64 0.31 0.10
C VAL A 15 1.11 -0.99 -0.58
N SER A 16 0.73 -1.22 -1.84
CA SER A 16 1.28 -2.34 -2.62
C SER A 16 1.09 -2.16 -4.13
N PRO A 17 2.00 -2.71 -4.96
CA PRO A 17 1.85 -2.73 -6.42
C PRO A 17 0.55 -3.39 -6.87
N THR A 18 0.17 -4.50 -6.25
CA THR A 18 -1.08 -5.21 -6.56
C THR A 18 -2.29 -4.34 -6.26
N TYR A 19 -2.32 -3.68 -5.10
CA TYR A 19 -3.45 -2.82 -4.73
C TYR A 19 -3.58 -1.61 -5.67
N ALA A 20 -2.46 -1.04 -6.14
CA ALA A 20 -2.47 0.00 -7.17
C ALA A 20 -3.12 -0.48 -8.48
N GLN A 21 -2.90 -1.74 -8.90
CA GLN A 21 -3.58 -2.29 -10.07
C GLN A 21 -5.06 -2.55 -9.80
N GLU A 22 -5.39 -3.09 -8.64
CA GLU A 22 -6.75 -3.47 -8.27
C GLU A 22 -7.68 -2.26 -8.17
N ILE A 23 -7.21 -1.14 -7.61
CA ILE A 23 -8.03 0.07 -7.45
C ILE A 23 -8.35 0.76 -8.79
N LEU A 24 -7.52 0.55 -9.82
CA LEU A 24 -7.74 1.07 -11.17
C LEU A 24 -8.63 0.14 -12.01
N THR A 25 -8.58 -1.17 -11.76
CA THR A 25 -9.28 -2.17 -12.58
C THR A 25 -10.65 -2.51 -12.01
N LYS A 26 -10.78 -2.70 -10.69
CA LYS A 26 -12.00 -3.19 -10.04
C LYS A 26 -12.76 -2.04 -9.34
N PRO A 27 -13.97 -1.67 -9.83
CA PRO A 27 -14.69 -0.49 -9.34
C PRO A 27 -14.94 -0.45 -7.83
N TYR A 28 -15.26 -1.61 -7.22
CA TYR A 28 -15.59 -1.72 -5.80
C TYR A 28 -14.43 -1.34 -4.87
N PHE A 29 -13.18 -1.51 -5.30
CA PHE A 29 -12.01 -1.15 -4.49
C PHE A 29 -11.75 0.36 -4.43
N SER A 30 -12.22 1.11 -5.43
CA SER A 30 -11.93 2.53 -5.58
C SER A 30 -12.84 3.46 -4.78
N ARG A 31 -13.95 2.96 -4.24
CA ARG A 31 -14.97 3.76 -3.51
C ARG A 31 -15.38 5.04 -4.27
N GLY A 32 -15.54 4.96 -5.58
CA GLY A 32 -15.92 6.09 -6.44
C GLY A 32 -14.75 6.96 -6.92
N LEU A 33 -13.50 6.63 -6.57
CA LEU A 33 -12.31 7.39 -6.95
C LEU A 33 -11.63 6.89 -8.23
N LYS A 34 -12.08 5.77 -8.81
CA LYS A 34 -11.44 5.13 -9.99
C LYS A 34 -11.18 6.12 -11.11
N GLU A 35 -12.17 6.91 -11.50
CA GLU A 35 -12.02 7.88 -12.60
C GLU A 35 -10.99 8.98 -12.28
N THR A 36 -10.92 9.40 -11.01
CA THR A 36 -9.94 10.43 -10.59
C THR A 36 -8.53 9.84 -10.60
N LEU A 37 -8.37 8.59 -10.14
CA LEU A 37 -7.08 7.89 -10.16
C LEU A 37 -6.63 7.57 -11.59
N LEU A 38 -7.54 7.18 -12.48
CA LEU A 38 -7.25 6.94 -13.90
C LEU A 38 -6.73 8.20 -14.60
N LYS A 39 -7.28 9.38 -14.30
CA LYS A 39 -6.77 10.68 -14.80
C LYS A 39 -5.34 10.96 -14.35
N ARG A 40 -4.91 10.40 -13.21
CA ARG A 40 -3.58 10.58 -12.62
C ARG A 40 -2.69 9.34 -12.75
N ARG A 41 -3.06 8.36 -13.57
CA ARG A 41 -2.39 7.03 -13.63
C ARG A 41 -0.87 7.08 -13.91
N ASN A 42 -0.40 8.11 -14.61
CA ASN A 42 1.03 8.29 -14.92
C ASN A 42 1.85 8.71 -13.68
N ASN A 43 1.19 9.26 -12.66
CA ASN A 43 1.78 9.76 -11.42
C ASN A 43 1.28 8.92 -10.21
N PHE A 44 0.98 7.65 -10.46
CA PHE A 44 0.38 6.75 -9.47
C PHE A 44 1.12 5.42 -9.41
N VAL A 45 1.57 5.01 -8.23
CA VAL A 45 2.31 3.76 -8.03
C VAL A 45 1.93 3.05 -6.74
N GLY A 46 2.11 1.73 -6.69
CA GLY A 46 2.08 1.00 -5.42
C GLY A 46 3.48 0.84 -4.86
N ILE A 47 3.70 1.23 -3.60
CA ILE A 47 4.93 1.01 -2.86
C ILE A 47 4.62 0.00 -1.77
N LEU A 48 5.31 -1.16 -1.81
CA LEU A 48 5.10 -2.19 -0.81
C LEU A 48 5.52 -1.69 0.57
N ASN A 49 4.61 -1.81 1.55
CA ASN A 49 4.95 -1.51 2.94
C ASN A 49 6.05 -2.45 3.44
N GLY A 50 7.01 -1.85 4.15
CA GLY A 50 8.05 -2.58 4.87
C GLY A 50 7.67 -2.88 6.31
N LEU A 51 8.53 -3.66 6.96
CA LEU A 51 8.54 -3.97 8.39
C LEU A 51 9.95 -3.72 8.92
N ASP A 52 10.08 -3.20 10.14
CA ASP A 52 11.38 -3.18 10.82
C ASP A 52 11.76 -4.59 11.26
N THR A 53 12.69 -5.19 10.52
CA THR A 53 13.13 -6.57 10.76
C THR A 53 13.98 -6.73 12.00
N LYS A 54 14.48 -5.65 12.62
CA LYS A 54 15.18 -5.71 13.91
C LYS A 54 14.18 -5.78 15.06
N THR A 55 13.19 -4.90 15.02
CA THR A 55 12.14 -4.83 16.04
C THR A 55 11.24 -6.07 15.99
N PHE A 56 10.88 -6.53 14.80
CA PHE A 56 9.98 -7.65 14.57
C PHE A 56 10.71 -8.92 14.11
N ASN A 57 11.89 -9.19 14.68
CA ASN A 57 12.65 -10.39 14.35
C ASN A 57 12.05 -11.62 15.07
N PRO A 58 11.39 -12.57 14.39
CA PRO A 58 10.77 -13.71 15.04
C PRO A 58 11.77 -14.61 15.79
N GLU A 59 13.06 -14.56 15.47
CA GLU A 59 14.10 -15.34 16.15
C GLU A 59 14.43 -14.80 17.55
N THR A 60 14.14 -13.52 17.82
CA THR A 60 14.54 -12.83 19.06
C THR A 60 13.41 -12.02 19.71
N ASP A 61 12.24 -11.96 19.07
CA ASP A 61 11.07 -11.22 19.55
C ASP A 61 10.61 -11.73 20.93
N PRO A 62 10.64 -10.90 21.99
CA PRO A 62 10.23 -11.28 23.33
C PRO A 62 8.70 -11.28 23.52
N TYR A 63 7.94 -10.74 22.56
CA TYR A 63 6.49 -10.62 22.64
C TYR A 63 5.74 -11.84 22.10
N ILE A 64 6.42 -12.74 21.39
CA ILE A 64 5.85 -14.00 20.91
C ILE A 64 6.17 -15.16 21.85
N LYS A 65 5.23 -16.10 22.01
CA LYS A 65 5.35 -17.23 22.96
C LYS A 65 6.52 -18.18 22.66
N LYS A 66 6.94 -18.24 21.39
CA LYS A 66 8.01 -19.09 20.90
C LYS A 66 8.68 -18.36 19.75
N ASN A 67 10.01 -18.33 19.77
CA ASN A 67 10.79 -17.78 18.67
C ASN A 67 10.79 -18.73 17.46
N TYR A 68 10.72 -18.16 16.27
CA TYR A 68 10.74 -18.88 14.99
C TYR A 68 11.96 -18.46 14.19
N SER A 69 12.70 -19.45 13.70
CA SER A 69 13.76 -19.28 12.71
C SER A 69 13.37 -19.98 11.42
N PHE A 70 13.95 -19.57 10.29
CA PHE A 70 13.81 -20.29 9.04
C PHE A 70 14.69 -21.57 9.06
N ARG A 71 14.25 -22.60 9.80
CA ARG A 71 14.82 -23.95 9.80
C ARG A 71 13.73 -24.98 9.98
#